data_AF-A0A1C6CEQ4-F1
#
_entry.id   AF-A0A1C6CEQ4-F1
#
_cell.length_a   1.000
_cell.length_b   1.000
_cell.length_c   1.000
_cell.angle_alpha   90.00
_cell.angle_beta   90.00
_cell.angle_gamma   90.00
#
_symmetry.space_group_name_H-M   'P 1'
#
loop_
_entity.id
_entity.type
_entity.pdbx_description
1 polymer ?
#
loop_
_entity_poly.entity_id
_entity_poly.type
_entity_poly.pdbx_seq_one_letter_code
_entity_poly.pdbx_strand_id
1 'polypeptide(L)'
;MSVPRTYCSDQGDGTYLNPLMHGEFPDPAILKDGADYYMVNCSQPLLWHSLDLIHWEPLYEINYGIIGGAADLCKVQDTYYLYNVHPFGRDKSDYKPSNMWVLTTTDIRSGKWDGPFCVGPAFNTEDRRELIDPGHVTDFDGKRYLYTSDNYCFPLTDDGLRFSGPGKRVLDDEKFPDDWDIQGVFTEGPRFTVKDGWIYLSLSVGGTQGPAQAHGILVYRSRHAQGPWEPSPYNPVMRTYSRHEKWINKGHGALVEGPDGKWYIIYHGFLRNRYNQARMPLMEPIEWTEDGWYRIPDWSSPAKPLPIPQGGVAVTHGYPTAIQFPEKNPLPGEWIYHGTTRQRSENIAQGLKVKGTGTSFHDCDGAIAYRGLYKDFQVTIHATVGNGTGAGIGMFFTQKHSVGFALKDGFVWPYNCGHHNLTRYYNAKSYLWDEIWMRMTVCHQVVSGWISSDGVHWEKMINSFNIFHVDCQGGFFPGDRMVMHPALFTFGTGEAVYHSFQIEELHPDD
;
A
#
# COMPACT_ATOMS: atom_id res chain seq x y z
N MET A 1 19.65 22.99 -0.48
CA MET A 1 18.37 22.69 -1.17
C MET A 1 17.72 21.55 -0.42
N SER A 2 16.40 21.54 -0.27
CA SER A 2 15.67 20.40 0.32
C SER A 2 15.87 19.15 -0.53
N VAL A 3 16.02 17.99 0.10
CA VAL A 3 16.12 16.71 -0.60
C VAL A 3 14.76 16.41 -1.27
N PRO A 4 14.70 16.09 -2.57
CA PRO A 4 13.45 15.70 -3.23
C PRO A 4 12.77 14.53 -2.52
N ARG A 5 11.44 14.54 -2.46
CA ARG A 5 10.65 13.50 -1.79
C ARG A 5 9.55 12.96 -2.68
N THR A 6 8.96 11.85 -2.26
CA THR A 6 7.85 11.19 -2.97
C THR A 6 6.67 12.14 -3.15
N TYR A 7 5.81 11.81 -4.12
CA TYR A 7 4.57 12.52 -4.41
C TYR A 7 3.82 12.96 -3.14
N CYS A 8 3.39 14.22 -3.12
CA CYS A 8 2.50 14.78 -2.10
C CYS A 8 1.20 15.25 -2.76
N SER A 9 0.08 15.06 -2.08
CA SER A 9 -1.24 15.46 -2.60
C SER A 9 -1.49 16.97 -2.56
N ASP A 10 -0.79 17.72 -1.70
CA ASP A 10 -0.88 19.17 -1.60
C ASP A 10 -0.48 19.85 -2.92
N GLN A 11 -1.35 20.71 -3.45
CA GLN A 11 -1.12 21.48 -4.68
C GLN A 11 -0.46 22.85 -4.42
N GLY A 12 -0.26 23.24 -3.16
CA GLY A 12 0.35 24.51 -2.76
C GLY A 12 -0.58 25.73 -2.89
N ASP A 13 -1.86 25.52 -3.23
CA ASP A 13 -2.88 26.56 -3.44
C ASP A 13 -4.07 26.46 -2.47
N GLY A 14 -3.92 25.65 -1.40
CA GLY A 14 -4.97 25.36 -0.43
C GLY A 14 -5.88 24.20 -0.84
N THR A 15 -5.57 23.52 -1.94
CA THR A 15 -6.24 22.28 -2.35
C THR A 15 -5.29 21.09 -2.35
N TYR A 16 -5.85 19.88 -2.22
CA TYR A 16 -5.15 18.63 -2.43
C TYR A 16 -5.79 17.86 -3.58
N LEU A 17 -4.99 17.04 -4.28
CA LEU A 17 -5.47 16.14 -5.32
C LEU A 17 -5.20 14.70 -4.90
N ASN A 18 -6.24 13.87 -4.93
CA ASN A 18 -6.08 12.44 -4.66
C ASN A 18 -5.20 11.74 -5.73
N PRO A 19 -4.41 10.73 -5.33
CA PRO A 19 -4.44 10.05 -4.02
C PRO A 19 -3.67 10.83 -2.93
N LEU A 20 -3.80 10.46 -1.66
CA LEU A 20 -2.94 11.04 -0.61
C LEU A 20 -1.46 10.66 -0.80
N MET A 21 -1.22 9.43 -1.27
CA MET A 21 0.10 8.88 -1.56
C MET A 21 0.01 7.93 -2.77
N HIS A 22 1.00 7.98 -3.67
CA HIS A 22 1.09 7.06 -4.81
C HIS A 22 1.76 5.73 -4.43
N GLY A 23 1.13 4.62 -4.80
CA GLY A 23 1.66 3.26 -4.62
C GLY A 23 0.76 2.36 -3.77
N GLU A 24 1.34 1.35 -3.15
CA GLU A 24 0.61 0.32 -2.42
C GLU A 24 0.37 0.72 -0.95
N PHE A 25 -0.74 1.44 -0.72
CA PHE A 25 -1.23 1.79 0.63
C PHE A 25 -2.72 1.42 0.79
N PRO A 26 -3.06 0.13 0.70
CA PRO A 26 -4.42 -0.36 0.90
C PRO A 26 -4.89 -0.36 2.35
N ASP A 27 -6.19 -0.54 2.53
CA ASP A 27 -6.85 -0.87 3.80
C ASP A 27 -6.46 0.09 4.95
N PRO A 28 -6.61 1.41 4.76
CA PRO A 28 -6.12 2.40 5.72
C PRO A 28 -6.81 2.22 7.09
N ALA A 29 -6.00 1.97 8.12
CA ALA A 29 -6.41 1.99 9.51
C ALA A 29 -5.95 3.32 10.13
N ILE A 30 -6.87 4.26 10.28
CA ILE A 30 -6.62 5.64 10.75
C ILE A 30 -7.02 5.80 12.22
N LEU A 31 -6.18 6.48 12.99
CA LEU A 31 -6.43 6.85 14.37
C LEU A 31 -6.09 8.33 14.57
N LYS A 32 -6.98 9.06 15.26
CA LYS A 32 -6.71 10.41 15.78
C LYS A 32 -6.46 10.32 17.29
N ASP A 33 -5.40 10.97 17.79
CA ASP A 33 -5.14 11.17 19.21
C ASP A 33 -4.69 12.62 19.46
N GLY A 34 -5.58 13.44 20.03
CA GLY A 34 -5.33 14.88 20.16
C GLY A 34 -5.17 15.55 18.80
N ALA A 35 -4.00 16.11 18.53
CA ALA A 35 -3.63 16.73 17.25
C ALA A 35 -2.91 15.77 16.30
N ASP A 36 -2.58 14.56 16.75
CA ASP A 36 -1.82 13.57 16.00
C ASP A 36 -2.76 12.62 15.24
N TYR A 37 -2.38 12.33 14.00
CA TYR A 37 -3.03 11.33 13.17
C TYR A 37 -2.03 10.21 12.85
N TYR A 38 -2.46 8.96 13.00
CA TYR A 38 -1.66 7.77 12.72
C TYR A 38 -2.37 6.87 11.72
N MET A 39 -1.64 6.37 10.72
CA MET A 39 -2.20 5.44 9.73
C MET A 39 -1.30 4.23 9.50
N VAL A 40 -1.91 3.05 9.37
CA VAL A 40 -1.25 1.78 8.98
C VAL A 40 -1.97 1.16 7.78
N ASN A 41 -1.21 0.53 6.88
CA ASN A 41 -1.69 -0.17 5.69
C ASN A 41 -1.18 -1.63 5.66
N CYS A 42 -1.89 -2.54 4.97
CA CYS A 42 -1.64 -3.99 5.13
C CYS A 42 -0.37 -4.54 4.44
N SER A 43 0.04 -4.03 3.27
CA SER A 43 1.06 -4.70 2.45
C SER A 43 2.48 -4.66 3.03
N GLN A 44 2.82 -3.63 3.81
CA GLN A 44 3.93 -3.58 4.77
C GLN A 44 3.55 -2.54 5.83
N PRO A 45 3.34 -2.92 7.09
CA PRO A 45 2.71 -2.07 8.11
C PRO A 45 3.67 -1.01 8.63
N LEU A 46 3.91 0.00 7.81
CA LEU A 46 4.57 1.21 8.23
C LEU A 46 3.58 2.07 9.00
N LEU A 47 4.02 2.59 10.15
CA LEU A 47 3.28 3.62 10.86
C LEU A 47 3.56 4.98 10.22
N TRP A 48 2.50 5.60 9.72
CA TRP A 48 2.51 6.97 9.24
C TRP A 48 2.01 7.92 10.31
N HIS A 49 2.55 9.15 10.33
CA HIS A 49 2.12 10.23 11.20
C HIS A 49 1.77 11.49 10.40
N SER A 50 0.72 12.20 10.80
CA SER A 50 0.31 13.47 10.22
C SER A 50 -0.23 14.41 11.29
N LEU A 51 -0.24 15.70 10.98
CA LEU A 51 -0.91 16.76 11.77
C LEU A 51 -1.97 17.51 10.94
N ASP A 52 -2.22 17.09 9.69
CA ASP A 52 -3.14 17.78 8.77
C ASP A 52 -3.92 16.87 7.81
N LEU A 53 -3.71 15.54 7.89
CA LEU A 53 -4.26 14.50 7.01
C LEU A 53 -3.74 14.49 5.57
N ILE A 54 -2.86 15.43 5.19
CA ILE A 54 -2.32 15.62 3.83
C ILE A 54 -0.85 15.23 3.77
N HIS A 55 -0.06 15.74 4.70
CA HIS A 55 1.36 15.44 4.82
C HIS A 55 1.53 14.26 5.76
N TRP A 56 2.17 13.19 5.28
CA TRP A 56 2.34 11.94 6.01
C TRP A 56 3.83 11.62 6.15
N GLU A 57 4.33 11.67 7.38
CA GLU A 57 5.69 11.30 7.74
C GLU A 57 5.75 9.80 8.09
N PRO A 58 6.66 9.04 7.47
CA PRO A 58 6.89 7.66 7.86
C PRO A 58 7.69 7.60 9.17
N LEU A 59 7.17 6.90 10.19
CA LEU A 59 7.87 6.74 11.47
C LEU A 59 8.75 5.49 11.50
N TYR A 60 8.16 4.31 11.39
CA TYR A 60 8.88 3.02 11.44
C TYR A 60 8.00 1.86 10.95
N GLU A 61 8.65 0.76 10.56
CA GLU A 61 7.99 -0.49 10.16
C GLU A 61 7.58 -1.31 11.39
N ILE A 62 6.33 -1.81 11.41
CA ILE A 62 5.81 -2.70 12.44
C ILE A 62 6.05 -4.16 12.02
N ASN A 63 7.28 -4.64 12.15
CA ASN A 63 7.64 -5.98 11.65
C ASN A 63 7.61 -7.05 12.75
N TYR A 64 6.43 -7.63 12.99
CA TYR A 64 6.22 -8.71 13.97
C TYR A 64 5.88 -10.07 13.33
N GLY A 65 5.99 -10.20 12.01
CA GLY A 65 5.70 -11.45 11.29
C GLY A 65 4.23 -11.91 11.30
N ILE A 66 3.33 -11.15 11.94
CA ILE A 66 1.90 -11.48 12.07
C ILE A 66 0.98 -10.67 11.15
N ILE A 67 1.51 -9.68 10.45
CA ILE A 67 0.68 -8.73 9.70
C ILE A 67 0.60 -9.23 8.27
N GLY A 68 -0.59 -9.71 7.89
CA GLY A 68 -0.84 -10.29 6.56
C GLY A 68 -2.17 -9.91 5.93
N GLY A 69 -2.92 -8.97 6.52
CA GLY A 69 -4.19 -8.46 6.00
C GLY A 69 -4.52 -7.07 6.55
N ALA A 70 -5.75 -6.59 6.30
CA ALA A 70 -6.20 -5.32 6.86
C ALA A 70 -6.07 -5.31 8.38
N ALA A 71 -5.55 -4.21 8.93
CA ALA A 71 -5.38 -4.02 10.37
C ALA A 71 -6.48 -3.12 10.92
N ASP A 72 -6.62 -3.05 12.23
CA ASP A 72 -7.31 -1.96 12.91
C ASP A 72 -6.40 -1.35 13.96
N LEU A 73 -6.33 -0.02 13.98
CA LEU A 73 -5.51 0.76 14.89
C LEU A 73 -6.43 1.59 15.77
N CYS A 74 -6.46 1.28 17.06
CA CYS A 74 -7.32 1.98 18.01
C CYS A 74 -6.56 2.32 19.29
N LYS A 75 -7.16 3.21 20.10
CA LYS A 75 -6.65 3.56 21.43
C LYS A 75 -7.77 3.39 22.44
N VAL A 76 -7.48 2.69 23.53
CA VAL A 76 -8.39 2.55 24.68
C VAL A 76 -7.63 3.02 25.91
N GLN A 77 -8.15 4.07 26.56
CA GLN A 77 -7.42 4.78 27.61
C GLN A 77 -6.04 5.24 27.09
N ASP A 78 -4.96 4.84 27.74
CA ASP A 78 -3.59 5.22 27.37
C ASP A 78 -2.86 4.16 26.52
N THR A 79 -3.56 3.10 26.11
CA THR A 79 -2.97 1.98 25.36
C THR A 79 -3.46 1.97 23.91
N TYR A 80 -2.51 1.94 22.99
CA TYR A 80 -2.72 1.72 21.57
C TYR A 80 -2.76 0.21 21.27
N TYR A 81 -3.65 -0.18 20.36
CA TYR A 81 -3.84 -1.55 19.93
C TYR A 81 -3.76 -1.62 18.41
N LEU A 82 -2.99 -2.56 17.88
CA LEU A 82 -2.99 -2.90 16.47
C LEU A 82 -3.48 -4.34 16.31
N TYR A 83 -4.74 -4.50 15.94
CA TYR A 83 -5.34 -5.81 15.63
C TYR A 83 -5.04 -6.18 14.19
N ASN A 84 -4.67 -7.44 13.94
CA ASN A 84 -4.47 -7.98 12.60
C ASN A 84 -4.79 -9.48 12.55
N VAL A 85 -4.81 -10.05 11.35
CA VAL A 85 -4.92 -11.48 11.11
C VAL A 85 -3.58 -12.00 10.59
N HIS A 86 -3.07 -13.07 11.21
CA HIS A 86 -1.93 -13.80 10.66
C HIS A 86 -2.45 -14.92 9.75
N PRO A 87 -2.34 -14.80 8.42
CA PRO A 87 -2.61 -15.94 7.54
C PRO A 87 -1.46 -16.94 7.69
N PHE A 88 -1.70 -18.09 8.31
CA PHE A 88 -0.72 -19.17 8.25
C PHE A 88 -0.73 -19.84 6.87
N GLY A 89 0.40 -20.47 6.52
CA GLY A 89 0.56 -21.17 5.25
C GLY A 89 -0.54 -22.21 5.01
N ARG A 90 -1.23 -22.08 3.87
CA ARG A 90 -2.28 -23.00 3.41
C ARG A 90 -1.71 -24.19 2.63
N ASP A 91 -0.51 -24.67 2.99
CA ASP A 91 -0.02 -25.91 2.41
C ASP A 91 -0.87 -27.07 2.95
N LYS A 92 -1.36 -27.93 2.05
CA LYS A 92 -2.33 -28.99 2.35
C LYS A 92 -1.78 -29.98 3.38
N SER A 93 -0.47 -30.07 3.57
CA SER A 93 0.17 -30.99 4.52
C SER A 93 0.43 -30.42 5.93
N ASP A 94 0.34 -29.11 6.16
CA ASP A 94 0.55 -28.48 7.49
C ASP A 94 -0.39 -27.27 7.68
N TYR A 95 -1.69 -27.47 7.42
CA TYR A 95 -2.69 -26.41 7.59
C TYR A 95 -2.74 -25.96 9.05
N LYS A 96 -2.42 -24.69 9.27
CA LYS A 96 -2.63 -24.00 10.55
C LYS A 96 -3.71 -22.95 10.33
N PRO A 97 -4.77 -22.93 11.17
CA PRO A 97 -5.82 -21.95 11.01
C PRO A 97 -5.32 -20.54 11.32
N SER A 98 -5.83 -19.56 10.59
CA SER A 98 -5.60 -18.15 10.87
C SER A 98 -6.19 -17.77 12.24
N ASN A 99 -5.45 -16.93 12.98
CA ASN A 99 -5.91 -16.36 14.25
C ASN A 99 -5.90 -14.84 14.17
N MET A 100 -6.73 -14.22 15.00
CA MET A 100 -6.62 -12.79 15.30
C MET A 100 -5.50 -12.56 16.29
N TRP A 101 -4.71 -11.51 16.05
CA TRP A 101 -3.57 -11.12 16.87
C TRP A 101 -3.66 -9.64 17.22
N VAL A 102 -3.01 -9.26 18.31
CA VAL A 102 -2.89 -7.86 18.71
C VAL A 102 -1.49 -7.54 19.21
N LEU A 103 -1.03 -6.34 18.84
CA LEU A 103 0.13 -5.68 19.43
C LEU A 103 -0.35 -4.50 20.29
N THR A 104 0.34 -4.22 21.38
CA THR A 104 -0.01 -3.08 22.26
C THR A 104 1.18 -2.20 22.56
N THR A 105 0.93 -0.91 22.80
CA THR A 105 1.96 0.01 23.32
C THR A 105 1.28 1.17 24.05
N THR A 106 1.98 1.81 24.98
CA THR A 106 1.56 3.09 25.58
C THR A 106 2.27 4.29 24.94
N ASP A 107 3.26 4.05 24.09
CA ASP A 107 3.98 5.07 23.33
C ASP A 107 4.12 4.62 21.87
N ILE A 108 3.13 5.01 21.06
CA ILE A 108 3.08 4.71 19.62
C ILE A 108 4.20 5.39 18.81
N ARG A 109 4.98 6.30 19.39
CA ARG A 109 6.14 6.88 18.69
C ARG A 109 7.43 6.14 19.00
N SER A 110 7.45 5.31 20.04
CA SER A 110 8.65 4.60 20.48
C SER A 110 9.15 3.50 19.54
N GLY A 111 8.29 2.98 18.67
CA GLY A 111 8.59 1.77 17.89
C GLY A 111 8.49 0.46 18.67
N LYS A 112 8.23 0.52 19.98
CA LYS A 112 8.20 -0.65 20.85
C LYS A 112 6.76 -1.07 21.10
N TRP A 113 6.45 -2.29 20.68
CA TRP A 113 5.17 -2.93 20.95
C TRP A 113 5.35 -4.21 21.75
N ASP A 114 4.43 -4.43 22.68
CA ASP A 114 4.24 -5.69 23.38
C ASP A 114 3.41 -6.66 22.53
N GLY A 115 3.72 -7.95 22.65
CA GLY A 115 3.09 -9.01 21.88
C GLY A 115 4.04 -9.64 20.85
N PRO A 116 3.51 -10.33 19.82
CA PRO A 116 2.09 -10.43 19.48
C PRO A 116 1.31 -11.34 20.43
N PHE A 117 0.13 -10.89 20.84
CA PHE A 117 -0.79 -11.70 21.64
C PHE A 117 -1.83 -12.37 20.73
N CYS A 118 -2.00 -13.69 20.88
CA CYS A 118 -3.06 -14.41 20.18
C CYS A 118 -4.41 -14.10 20.84
N VAL A 119 -5.27 -13.39 20.11
CA VAL A 119 -6.63 -13.05 20.56
C VAL A 119 -7.52 -14.27 20.51
N GLY A 120 -7.40 -15.05 19.44
CA GLY A 120 -8.07 -16.33 19.27
C GLY A 120 -8.47 -16.62 17.81
N PRO A 121 -9.01 -17.83 17.57
CA PRO A 121 -9.52 -18.21 16.26
C PRO A 121 -10.83 -17.47 15.95
N ALA A 122 -10.97 -17.00 14.71
CA ALA A 122 -12.18 -16.37 14.21
C ALA A 122 -12.69 -17.14 12.98
N PHE A 123 -13.83 -17.81 13.13
CA PHE A 123 -14.44 -18.61 12.09
C PHE A 123 -15.92 -18.27 11.94
N ASN A 124 -16.39 -18.30 10.69
CA ASN A 124 -17.80 -18.29 10.40
C ASN A 124 -18.43 -19.61 10.90
N THR A 125 -19.50 -19.50 11.69
CA THR A 125 -20.15 -20.65 12.33
C THR A 125 -20.98 -21.51 11.36
N GLU A 126 -21.29 -20.99 10.16
CA GLU A 126 -22.09 -21.70 9.15
C GLU A 126 -21.21 -22.55 8.22
N ASP A 127 -20.16 -21.96 7.65
CA ASP A 127 -19.31 -22.60 6.62
C ASP A 127 -17.87 -22.90 7.09
N ARG A 128 -17.52 -22.52 8.32
CA ARG A 128 -16.18 -22.68 8.93
C ARG A 128 -15.06 -21.93 8.21
N ARG A 129 -15.38 -20.96 7.36
CA ARG A 129 -14.38 -20.11 6.72
C ARG A 129 -13.67 -19.24 7.77
N GLU A 130 -12.37 -19.02 7.56
CA GLU A 130 -11.58 -18.09 8.36
C GLU A 130 -12.06 -16.66 8.14
N LEU A 131 -12.20 -15.92 9.22
CA LEU A 131 -12.58 -14.51 9.18
C LEU A 131 -11.34 -13.61 9.18
N ILE A 132 -11.46 -12.46 8.53
CA ILE A 132 -10.39 -11.47 8.36
C ILE A 132 -10.85 -10.09 8.82
N ASP A 133 -10.03 -9.07 8.61
CA ASP A 133 -10.36 -7.65 8.79
C ASP A 133 -10.91 -7.32 10.17
N PRO A 134 -10.08 -7.42 11.23
CA PRO A 134 -10.50 -6.99 12.54
C PRO A 134 -10.95 -5.52 12.53
N GLY A 135 -11.95 -5.20 13.34
CA GLY A 135 -12.39 -3.84 13.64
C GLY A 135 -12.81 -3.73 15.10
N HIS A 136 -12.11 -2.94 15.91
CA HIS A 136 -12.37 -2.81 17.34
C HIS A 136 -13.45 -1.76 17.62
N VAL A 137 -14.29 -2.04 18.62
CA VAL A 137 -15.23 -1.06 19.16
C VAL A 137 -15.37 -1.21 20.67
N THR A 138 -15.51 -0.08 21.36
CA THR A 138 -15.94 -0.01 22.75
C THR A 138 -17.35 0.58 22.78
N ASP A 139 -18.29 -0.08 23.45
CA ASP A 139 -19.64 0.44 23.62
C ASP A 139 -19.73 1.51 24.74
N PHE A 140 -20.93 2.08 24.91
CA PHE A 140 -21.17 3.10 25.94
C PHE A 140 -21.10 2.57 27.38
N ASP A 141 -21.16 1.25 27.57
CA ASP A 141 -21.01 0.58 28.88
C ASP A 141 -19.53 0.20 29.15
N GLY A 142 -18.61 0.53 28.25
CA GLY A 142 -17.18 0.22 28.34
C GLY A 142 -16.82 -1.21 27.91
N LYS A 143 -17.77 -2.00 27.40
CA LYS A 143 -17.50 -3.34 26.89
C LYS A 143 -16.85 -3.27 25.52
N ARG A 144 -15.91 -4.17 25.29
CA ARG A 144 -15.07 -4.21 24.10
C ARG A 144 -15.45 -5.37 23.20
N TYR A 145 -15.43 -5.13 21.90
CA TYR A 145 -15.72 -6.12 20.89
C TYR A 145 -14.72 -6.02 19.74
N LEU A 146 -14.48 -7.15 19.08
CA LEU A 146 -13.77 -7.23 17.81
C LEU A 146 -14.73 -7.74 16.75
N TYR A 147 -14.97 -6.92 15.75
CA TYR A 147 -15.67 -7.32 14.54
C TYR A 147 -14.70 -7.89 13.53
N THR A 148 -15.21 -8.71 12.62
CA THR A 148 -14.46 -9.30 11.51
C THR A 148 -15.32 -9.26 10.25
N SER A 149 -14.78 -9.77 9.13
CA SER A 149 -15.56 -10.08 7.94
C SER A 149 -16.80 -10.94 8.26
N ASP A 150 -17.77 -10.96 7.34
CA ASP A 150 -19.06 -11.65 7.48
C ASP A 150 -19.92 -11.17 8.67
N ASN A 151 -19.70 -9.94 9.16
CA ASN A 151 -20.47 -9.34 10.25
C ASN A 151 -20.45 -10.13 11.57
N TYR A 152 -19.35 -10.83 11.86
CA TYR A 152 -19.17 -11.47 13.17
C TYR A 152 -18.63 -10.49 14.19
N CYS A 153 -19.20 -10.53 15.39
CA CYS A 153 -18.82 -9.73 16.55
C CYS A 153 -18.40 -10.68 17.69
N PHE A 154 -17.16 -10.52 18.15
CA PHE A 154 -16.60 -11.28 19.27
C PHE A 154 -16.45 -10.37 20.50
N PRO A 155 -16.94 -10.76 21.69
CA PRO A 155 -16.64 -10.02 22.91
C PRO A 155 -15.16 -10.20 23.28
N LEU A 156 -14.53 -9.13 23.73
CA LEU A 156 -13.15 -9.14 24.20
C LEU A 156 -13.08 -9.18 25.74
N THR A 157 -11.95 -9.59 26.27
CA THR A 157 -11.55 -9.31 27.66
C THR A 157 -11.32 -7.82 27.85
N ASP A 158 -11.37 -7.32 29.09
CA ASP A 158 -11.19 -5.89 29.39
C ASP A 158 -9.85 -5.34 28.90
N ASP A 159 -8.78 -6.15 29.00
CA ASP A 159 -7.45 -5.84 28.48
C ASP A 159 -7.38 -5.82 26.94
N GLY A 160 -8.39 -6.36 26.26
CA GLY A 160 -8.49 -6.44 24.80
C GLY A 160 -7.63 -7.52 24.16
N LEU A 161 -7.00 -8.39 24.96
CA LEU A 161 -5.97 -9.31 24.48
C LEU A 161 -6.52 -10.69 24.07
N ARG A 162 -7.77 -11.02 24.41
CA ARG A 162 -8.40 -12.31 24.10
C ARG A 162 -9.89 -12.15 23.82
N PHE A 163 -10.47 -13.10 23.10
CA PHE A 163 -11.92 -13.29 23.12
C PHE A 163 -12.39 -13.76 24.51
N SER A 164 -13.41 -13.12 25.05
CA SER A 164 -14.05 -13.51 26.32
C SER A 164 -15.22 -14.47 26.14
N GLY A 165 -15.61 -14.75 24.89
CA GLY A 165 -16.70 -15.65 24.54
C GLY A 165 -16.77 -15.90 23.03
N PRO A 166 -17.72 -16.75 22.58
CA PRO A 166 -17.90 -17.03 21.16
C PRO A 166 -18.38 -15.79 20.40
N GLY A 167 -17.96 -15.68 19.14
CA GLY A 167 -18.49 -14.68 18.23
C GLY A 167 -19.91 -15.02 17.78
N LYS A 168 -20.67 -13.99 17.41
CA LYS A 168 -21.99 -14.12 16.80
C LYS A 168 -22.09 -13.23 15.57
N ARG A 169 -22.84 -13.67 14.56
CA ARG A 169 -23.24 -12.82 13.44
C ARG A 169 -24.28 -11.81 13.93
N VAL A 170 -24.08 -10.53 13.65
CA VAL A 170 -24.92 -9.43 14.17
C VAL A 170 -25.63 -8.63 13.10
N LEU A 171 -25.33 -8.90 11.83
CA LEU A 171 -25.93 -8.25 10.68
C LEU A 171 -25.97 -9.26 9.52
N ASP A 172 -27.11 -9.33 8.84
CA ASP A 172 -27.26 -10.12 7.62
C ASP A 172 -26.51 -9.46 6.46
N ASP A 173 -26.18 -10.23 5.42
CA ASP A 173 -25.55 -9.64 4.24
C ASP A 173 -26.50 -8.69 3.50
N GLU A 174 -25.93 -7.63 2.93
CA GLU A 174 -26.69 -6.70 2.10
C GLU A 174 -27.21 -7.41 0.83
N LYS A 175 -28.42 -7.04 0.41
CA LYS A 175 -28.96 -7.47 -0.88
C LYS A 175 -28.58 -6.47 -1.95
N PHE A 176 -27.64 -6.85 -2.81
CA PHE A 176 -27.24 -6.02 -3.93
C PHE A 176 -28.34 -5.97 -5.01
N PRO A 177 -28.56 -4.80 -5.64
CA PRO A 177 -29.36 -4.72 -6.85
C PRO A 177 -28.80 -5.60 -7.98
N ASP A 178 -29.69 -6.17 -8.79
CA ASP A 178 -29.34 -7.13 -9.87
C ASP A 178 -28.40 -6.56 -10.94
N ASP A 179 -28.34 -5.23 -11.08
CA ASP A 179 -27.50 -4.52 -12.05
C ASP A 179 -26.11 -4.16 -11.52
N TRP A 180 -25.74 -4.60 -10.31
CA TRP A 180 -24.40 -4.39 -9.76
C TRP A 180 -23.44 -5.50 -10.17
N ASP A 181 -22.40 -5.13 -10.93
CA ASP A 181 -21.26 -6.00 -11.19
C ASP A 181 -20.37 -6.09 -9.93
N ILE A 182 -20.53 -7.15 -9.13
CA ILE A 182 -19.75 -7.43 -7.91
C ILE A 182 -18.91 -8.70 -8.05
N GLN A 183 -17.83 -8.80 -7.28
CA GLN A 183 -17.01 -10.02 -7.17
C GLN A 183 -17.75 -11.12 -6.39
N GLY A 184 -18.49 -10.70 -5.37
CA GLY A 184 -19.25 -11.59 -4.49
C GLY A 184 -19.86 -10.82 -3.32
N VAL A 185 -20.69 -11.51 -2.55
CA VAL A 185 -21.26 -11.01 -1.29
C VAL A 185 -20.17 -11.12 -0.22
N PHE A 186 -19.20 -10.21 -0.29
CA PHE A 186 -18.08 -10.12 0.64
C PHE A 186 -18.26 -8.88 1.49
N THR A 187 -18.72 -9.08 2.73
CA THR A 187 -18.80 -8.02 3.73
C THR A 187 -17.52 -8.03 4.55
N GLU A 188 -16.73 -6.96 4.48
CA GLU A 188 -15.38 -6.88 5.02
C GLU A 188 -15.06 -5.50 5.60
N GLY A 189 -13.84 -5.32 6.12
CA GLY A 189 -13.34 -4.02 6.62
C GLY A 189 -14.22 -3.26 7.62
N PRO A 190 -14.72 -3.85 8.72
CA PRO A 190 -15.48 -3.12 9.74
C PRO A 190 -14.67 -1.97 10.34
N ARG A 191 -15.21 -0.74 10.27
CA ARG A 191 -14.64 0.47 10.86
C ARG A 191 -15.69 1.21 11.68
N PHE A 192 -15.30 1.59 12.90
CA PHE A 192 -16.22 2.21 13.85
C PHE A 192 -15.95 3.69 14.05
N THR A 193 -17.01 4.44 14.30
CA THR A 193 -16.95 5.84 14.73
C THR A 193 -18.04 6.08 15.75
N VAL A 194 -17.70 6.68 16.88
CA VAL A 194 -18.66 7.01 17.94
C VAL A 194 -18.92 8.51 17.91
N LYS A 195 -20.18 8.92 17.72
CA LYS A 195 -20.57 10.33 17.68
C LYS A 195 -22.03 10.51 18.11
N ASP A 196 -22.30 11.51 18.95
CA ASP A 196 -23.65 11.90 19.38
C ASP A 196 -24.53 10.72 19.88
N GLY A 197 -23.90 9.87 20.69
CA GLY A 197 -24.51 8.67 21.28
C GLY A 197 -24.75 7.53 20.29
N TRP A 198 -24.30 7.64 19.04
CA TRP A 198 -24.37 6.58 18.04
C TRP A 198 -23.01 5.93 17.85
N ILE A 199 -23.02 4.63 17.60
CA ILE A 199 -21.90 3.88 17.04
C ILE A 199 -22.22 3.71 15.55
N TYR A 200 -21.40 4.27 14.68
CA TYR A 200 -21.48 4.07 13.24
C TYR A 200 -20.54 2.93 12.85
N LEU A 201 -21.02 2.03 12.02
CA LEU A 201 -20.27 0.92 11.43
C LEU A 201 -20.19 1.15 9.92
N SER A 202 -18.99 1.36 9.42
CA SER A 202 -18.70 1.39 7.98
C SER A 202 -18.18 0.02 7.57
N LEU A 203 -18.76 -0.54 6.51
CA LEU A 203 -18.44 -1.87 5.99
C LEU A 203 -18.12 -1.78 4.50
N SER A 204 -17.08 -2.47 4.09
CA SER A 204 -16.79 -2.72 2.69
C SER A 204 -17.66 -3.84 2.15
N VAL A 205 -18.07 -3.71 0.89
CA VAL A 205 -18.91 -4.69 0.21
C VAL A 205 -18.54 -4.91 -1.25
N GLY A 206 -18.95 -6.05 -1.80
CA GLY A 206 -18.93 -6.36 -3.24
C GLY A 206 -17.58 -6.90 -3.75
N GLY A 207 -16.51 -6.76 -2.97
CA GLY A 207 -15.19 -7.31 -3.22
C GLY A 207 -14.21 -6.33 -3.84
N THR A 208 -12.97 -6.39 -3.35
CA THR A 208 -11.90 -5.43 -3.66
C THR A 208 -11.26 -5.63 -5.04
N GLN A 209 -11.19 -6.86 -5.54
CA GLN A 209 -10.50 -7.24 -6.80
C GLN A 209 -11.48 -7.63 -7.91
N GLY A 210 -12.76 -7.26 -7.74
CA GLY A 210 -13.78 -7.50 -8.75
C GLY A 210 -13.72 -6.56 -9.96
N PRO A 211 -14.75 -6.61 -10.82
CA PRO A 211 -14.99 -5.61 -11.84
C PRO A 211 -14.86 -4.20 -11.28
N ALA A 212 -14.52 -3.20 -12.11
CA ALA A 212 -14.25 -1.82 -11.68
C ALA A 212 -15.32 -1.19 -10.74
N GLN A 213 -16.56 -1.68 -10.78
CA GLN A 213 -17.71 -1.20 -10.01
C GLN A 213 -18.02 -2.00 -8.74
N ALA A 214 -17.23 -3.04 -8.44
CA ALA A 214 -17.56 -4.05 -7.43
C ALA A 214 -17.54 -3.49 -6.01
N HIS A 215 -16.47 -2.78 -5.65
CA HIS A 215 -16.27 -2.33 -4.28
C HIS A 215 -17.16 -1.12 -3.92
N GLY A 216 -17.66 -1.11 -2.69
CA GLY A 216 -18.37 0.01 -2.09
C GLY A 216 -18.30 0.02 -0.57
N ILE A 217 -18.85 1.08 0.03
CA ILE A 217 -18.94 1.31 1.47
C ILE A 217 -20.40 1.49 1.84
N LEU A 218 -20.87 0.65 2.75
CA LEU A 218 -22.16 0.76 3.40
C LEU A 218 -21.97 1.21 4.84
N VAL A 219 -22.97 1.92 5.34
CA VAL A 219 -22.96 2.50 6.68
C VAL A 219 -24.19 2.05 7.43
N TYR A 220 -23.97 1.66 8.67
CA TYR A 220 -25.00 1.33 9.64
C TYR A 220 -24.75 2.11 10.93
N ARG A 221 -25.78 2.24 11.77
CA ARG A 221 -25.60 2.78 13.13
C ARG A 221 -26.37 1.98 14.16
N SER A 222 -25.92 2.03 15.40
CA SER A 222 -26.56 1.40 16.54
C SER A 222 -26.27 2.18 17.82
N ARG A 223 -27.11 2.01 18.84
CA ARG A 223 -26.82 2.46 20.21
C ARG A 223 -26.00 1.44 21.00
N HIS A 224 -25.83 0.23 20.48
CA HIS A 224 -25.08 -0.86 21.11
C HIS A 224 -24.11 -1.49 20.11
N ALA A 225 -22.92 -1.86 20.58
CA ALA A 225 -21.89 -2.46 19.74
C ALA A 225 -22.25 -3.85 19.20
N GLN A 226 -23.41 -4.43 19.51
CA GLN A 226 -23.89 -5.70 18.96
C GLN A 226 -25.19 -5.56 18.17
N GLY A 227 -25.57 -4.33 17.82
CA GLY A 227 -26.83 -4.02 17.16
C GLY A 227 -28.04 -3.89 18.11
N PRO A 228 -29.27 -3.84 17.57
CA PRO A 228 -29.59 -3.94 16.14
C PRO A 228 -28.99 -2.78 15.34
N TRP A 229 -28.55 -3.09 14.12
CA TRP A 229 -27.94 -2.12 13.22
C TRP A 229 -28.99 -1.55 12.26
N GLU A 230 -29.15 -0.23 12.26
CA GLU A 230 -29.97 0.50 11.28
C GLU A 230 -29.13 0.79 10.03
N PRO A 231 -29.62 0.54 8.80
CA PRO A 231 -28.91 0.94 7.59
C PRO A 231 -29.06 2.44 7.31
N SER A 232 -28.01 3.07 6.81
CA SER A 232 -28.06 4.46 6.34
C SER A 232 -29.02 4.59 5.15
N PRO A 233 -29.91 5.60 5.13
CA PRO A 233 -30.72 5.90 3.95
C PRO A 233 -29.89 6.43 2.77
N TYR A 234 -28.61 6.73 3.00
CA TYR A 234 -27.65 7.18 1.99
C TYR A 234 -26.75 6.04 1.48
N ASN A 235 -27.05 4.79 1.82
CA ASN A 235 -26.30 3.65 1.31
C ASN A 235 -26.51 3.43 -0.20
N PRO A 236 -25.45 3.07 -0.95
CA PRO A 236 -24.04 3.07 -0.55
C PRO A 236 -23.51 4.51 -0.40
N VAL A 237 -22.78 4.79 0.69
CA VAL A 237 -22.18 6.12 0.90
C VAL A 237 -21.03 6.37 -0.09
N MET A 238 -20.33 5.31 -0.49
CA MET A 238 -19.33 5.34 -1.54
C MET A 238 -19.44 4.09 -2.38
N ARG A 239 -19.33 4.24 -3.70
CA ARG A 239 -18.97 3.15 -4.61
C ARG A 239 -18.43 3.73 -5.91
N THR A 240 -17.98 2.85 -6.79
CA THR A 240 -17.74 3.21 -8.19
C THR A 240 -19.03 3.00 -8.97
N TYR A 241 -19.60 4.07 -9.51
CA TYR A 241 -20.86 4.05 -10.27
C TYR A 241 -20.62 3.85 -11.77
N SER A 242 -19.44 4.23 -12.28
CA SER A 242 -19.07 4.03 -13.68
C SER A 242 -17.65 3.52 -13.83
N ARG A 243 -17.44 2.52 -14.69
CA ARG A 243 -16.10 2.06 -15.12
C ARG A 243 -15.23 3.14 -15.78
N HIS A 244 -15.83 4.29 -16.11
CA HIS A 244 -15.15 5.45 -16.70
C HIS A 244 -14.69 6.47 -15.64
N GLU A 245 -14.91 6.23 -14.35
CA GLU A 245 -14.37 7.06 -13.27
C GLU A 245 -12.85 6.98 -13.20
N LYS A 246 -12.18 8.06 -12.75
CA LYS A 246 -10.72 8.09 -12.57
C LYS A 246 -10.28 7.03 -11.54
N TRP A 247 -11.05 6.90 -10.48
CA TRP A 247 -10.84 5.97 -9.38
C TRP A 247 -11.94 4.91 -9.40
N ILE A 248 -11.52 3.65 -9.31
CA ILE A 248 -12.39 2.48 -9.41
C ILE A 248 -12.12 1.54 -8.24
N ASN A 249 -13.04 0.59 -7.97
CA ASN A 249 -12.93 -0.34 -6.83
C ASN A 249 -12.67 0.40 -5.49
N LYS A 250 -13.40 1.50 -5.30
CA LYS A 250 -13.35 2.35 -4.09
C LYS A 250 -14.03 1.67 -2.91
N GLY A 251 -13.30 1.45 -1.81
CA GLY A 251 -13.86 0.90 -0.59
C GLY A 251 -12.88 0.88 0.59
N HIS A 252 -13.26 0.19 1.68
CA HIS A 252 -12.46 0.07 2.91
C HIS A 252 -12.20 1.40 3.61
N GLY A 253 -13.28 2.15 3.82
CA GLY A 253 -13.21 3.49 4.38
C GLY A 253 -13.32 3.55 5.89
N ALA A 254 -12.55 4.47 6.48
CA ALA A 254 -12.62 4.84 7.87
C ALA A 254 -12.81 6.36 8.00
N LEU A 255 -13.66 6.78 8.93
CA LEU A 255 -13.88 8.19 9.23
C LEU A 255 -12.80 8.73 10.17
N VAL A 256 -12.48 10.00 9.99
CA VAL A 256 -11.60 10.76 10.87
C VAL A 256 -12.03 12.22 10.93
N GLU A 257 -11.97 12.81 12.12
CA GLU A 257 -12.17 14.24 12.31
C GLU A 257 -10.87 14.99 12.00
N GLY A 258 -10.90 15.91 11.04
CA GLY A 258 -9.78 16.77 10.68
C GLY A 258 -9.48 17.86 11.71
N PRO A 259 -8.36 18.59 11.52
CA PRO A 259 -7.92 19.65 12.44
C PRO A 259 -8.90 20.84 12.54
N ASP A 260 -9.81 20.98 11.57
CA ASP A 260 -10.86 22.00 11.54
C ASP A 260 -12.19 21.54 12.16
N GLY A 261 -12.23 20.34 12.77
CA GLY A 261 -13.44 19.73 13.33
C GLY A 261 -14.42 19.21 12.26
N LYS A 262 -14.09 19.34 10.97
CA LYS A 262 -14.84 18.68 9.89
C LYS A 262 -14.41 17.22 9.80
N TRP A 263 -15.23 16.41 9.15
CA TRP A 263 -15.00 14.98 9.05
C TRP A 263 -14.65 14.59 7.63
N TYR A 264 -13.80 13.59 7.52
CA TYR A 264 -13.29 13.04 6.28
C TYR A 264 -13.41 11.53 6.32
N ILE A 265 -13.60 10.91 5.15
CA ILE A 265 -13.48 9.47 4.97
C ILE A 265 -12.19 9.18 4.20
N ILE A 266 -11.32 8.36 4.78
CA ILE A 266 -10.12 7.84 4.12
C ILE A 266 -10.41 6.40 3.74
N TYR A 267 -10.26 6.08 2.46
CA TYR A 267 -10.55 4.77 1.87
C TYR A 267 -9.50 4.46 0.81
N HIS A 268 -9.56 3.31 0.12
CA HIS A 268 -8.64 3.02 -0.98
C HIS A 268 -9.37 2.80 -2.30
N GLY A 269 -8.64 2.92 -3.42
CA GLY A 269 -9.11 2.55 -4.75
C GLY A 269 -7.97 2.41 -5.74
N PHE A 270 -8.28 1.96 -6.95
CA PHE A 270 -7.32 1.87 -8.04
C PHE A 270 -7.43 3.08 -8.97
N LEU A 271 -6.28 3.55 -9.43
CA LEU A 271 -6.25 4.47 -10.57
C LEU A 271 -6.61 3.68 -11.83
N ARG A 272 -7.66 4.10 -12.54
CA ARG A 272 -8.13 3.42 -13.75
C ARG A 272 -6.97 3.22 -14.73
N ASN A 273 -6.91 2.03 -15.32
CA ASN A 273 -5.88 1.61 -16.27
C ASN A 273 -4.46 1.48 -15.68
N ARG A 274 -4.32 1.48 -14.35
CA ARG A 274 -3.03 1.37 -13.64
C ARG A 274 -3.12 0.45 -12.42
N TYR A 275 -3.76 -0.72 -12.57
CA TYR A 275 -3.88 -1.69 -11.49
C TYR A 275 -2.52 -2.08 -10.90
N ASN A 276 -1.51 -2.22 -11.74
CA ASN A 276 -0.11 -2.46 -11.35
C ASN A 276 0.52 -1.39 -10.42
N GLN A 277 -0.12 -0.24 -10.20
CA GLN A 277 0.28 0.73 -9.19
C GLN A 277 -0.44 0.56 -7.84
N ALA A 278 -1.21 -0.53 -7.71
CA ALA A 278 -1.96 -0.96 -6.55
C ALA A 278 -3.06 -0.01 -6.07
N ARG A 279 -3.56 -0.33 -4.87
CA ARG A 279 -4.62 0.36 -4.14
C ARG A 279 -4.02 1.55 -3.41
N MET A 280 -4.47 2.75 -3.76
CA MET A 280 -3.98 4.01 -3.22
C MET A 280 -4.98 4.59 -2.22
N PRO A 281 -4.52 5.31 -1.18
CA PRO A 281 -5.38 5.93 -0.21
C PRO A 281 -5.99 7.22 -0.80
N LEU A 282 -7.30 7.33 -0.68
CA LEU A 282 -8.13 8.42 -1.16
C LEU A 282 -8.82 9.06 0.04
N MET A 283 -8.97 10.37 0.02
CA MET A 283 -9.69 11.10 1.07
C MET A 283 -10.73 12.03 0.46
N GLU A 284 -11.93 12.01 1.02
CA GLU A 284 -13.00 12.96 0.71
C GLU A 284 -13.63 13.50 1.99
N PRO A 285 -14.14 14.74 1.98
CA PRO A 285 -14.93 15.26 3.08
C PRO A 285 -16.26 14.51 3.17
N ILE A 286 -16.81 14.44 4.39
CA ILE A 286 -18.20 14.05 4.61
C ILE A 286 -19.01 15.21 5.18
N GLU A 287 -20.32 15.14 5.04
CA GLU A 287 -21.25 16.01 5.76
C GLU A 287 -22.15 15.19 6.68
N TRP A 288 -22.38 15.72 7.88
CA TRP A 288 -23.37 15.19 8.82
C TRP A 288 -24.73 15.80 8.49
N THR A 289 -25.72 14.95 8.27
CA THR A 289 -27.10 15.33 7.95
C THR A 289 -27.91 15.61 9.22
N GLU A 290 -29.02 16.33 9.09
CA GLU A 290 -29.89 16.69 10.23
C GLU A 290 -30.46 15.47 10.97
N ASP A 291 -30.67 14.37 10.27
CA ASP A 291 -31.13 13.08 10.83
C ASP A 291 -30.00 12.23 11.44
N GLY A 292 -28.80 12.80 11.56
CA GLY A 292 -27.66 12.19 12.23
C GLY A 292 -27.01 11.05 11.44
N TRP A 293 -27.01 11.14 10.11
CA TRP A 293 -26.22 10.28 9.24
C TRP A 293 -25.05 11.05 8.64
N TYR A 294 -24.14 10.35 7.98
CA TYR A 294 -23.14 11.00 7.14
C TYR A 294 -23.28 10.54 5.69
N ARG A 295 -22.89 11.42 4.79
CA ARG A 295 -22.75 11.13 3.36
C ARG A 295 -21.60 11.93 2.77
N ILE A 296 -21.17 11.55 1.57
CA ILE A 296 -20.23 12.35 0.79
C ILE A 296 -21.03 13.47 0.09
N PRO A 297 -20.62 14.74 0.20
CA PRO A 297 -21.32 15.83 -0.46
C PRO A 297 -21.29 15.71 -1.99
N ASP A 298 -22.37 16.10 -2.67
CA ASP A 298 -22.51 15.99 -4.14
C ASP A 298 -21.43 16.75 -4.93
N TRP A 299 -20.83 17.77 -4.32
CA TRP A 299 -19.75 18.55 -4.94
C TRP A 299 -18.38 17.85 -4.88
N SER A 300 -18.23 16.87 -3.97
CA SER A 300 -16.98 16.14 -3.78
C SER A 300 -16.75 15.15 -4.90
N SER A 301 -15.49 14.97 -5.27
CA SER A 301 -15.07 13.89 -6.16
C SER A 301 -13.59 13.61 -5.94
N PRO A 302 -13.17 12.34 -5.85
CA PRO A 302 -11.76 12.00 -5.72
C PRO A 302 -10.97 12.28 -7.01
N ALA A 303 -11.65 12.65 -8.10
CA ALA A 303 -11.03 13.01 -9.37
C ALA A 303 -10.68 14.50 -9.48
N LYS A 304 -11.12 15.35 -8.55
CA LYS A 304 -10.95 16.81 -8.58
C LYS A 304 -10.06 17.28 -7.42
N PRO A 305 -9.45 18.47 -7.53
CA PRO A 305 -8.87 19.13 -6.36
C PRO A 305 -9.94 19.37 -5.29
N LEU A 306 -9.60 19.08 -4.03
CA LEU A 306 -10.47 19.22 -2.86
C LEU A 306 -9.81 20.17 -1.85
N PRO A 307 -10.58 20.90 -1.02
CA PRO A 307 -10.00 21.81 -0.03
C PRO A 307 -9.19 21.06 1.04
N ILE A 308 -7.99 21.56 1.35
CA ILE A 308 -7.17 21.04 2.46
C ILE A 308 -7.89 21.29 3.80
N PRO A 309 -7.88 20.32 4.75
CA PRO A 309 -8.35 20.54 6.11
C PRO A 309 -7.62 21.70 6.78
N GLN A 310 -8.37 22.65 7.34
CA GLN A 310 -7.77 23.87 7.90
C GLN A 310 -7.23 23.66 9.31
N GLY A 311 -6.23 24.45 9.72
CA GLY A 311 -5.69 24.42 11.09
C GLY A 311 -4.70 23.30 11.38
N GLY A 312 -4.40 22.43 10.41
CA GLY A 312 -3.33 21.44 10.50
C GLY A 312 -1.94 22.04 10.27
N VAL A 313 -0.90 21.25 10.54
CA VAL A 313 0.50 21.63 10.30
C VAL A 313 1.16 20.61 9.38
N ALA A 314 1.80 21.06 8.30
CA ALA A 314 2.54 20.17 7.41
C ALA A 314 3.74 19.54 8.14
N VAL A 315 3.79 18.21 8.16
CA VAL A 315 4.98 17.43 8.55
C VAL A 315 5.87 17.15 7.33
N THR A 316 7.03 16.52 7.55
CA THR A 316 7.87 16.09 6.41
C THR A 316 7.19 14.93 5.68
N HIS A 317 6.64 15.18 4.50
CA HIS A 317 5.91 14.18 3.73
C HIS A 317 6.83 13.12 3.09
N GLY A 318 6.43 11.85 3.16
CA GLY A 318 6.97 10.77 2.34
C GLY A 318 8.44 10.44 2.62
N TYR A 319 9.18 9.95 1.63
CA TYR A 319 10.62 9.62 1.77
C TYR A 319 11.50 10.31 0.72
N PRO A 320 12.83 10.38 0.94
CA PRO A 320 13.77 10.90 -0.05
C PRO A 320 13.77 10.10 -1.36
N THR A 321 13.69 10.79 -2.50
CA THR A 321 13.67 10.18 -3.83
C THR A 321 14.98 10.28 -4.59
N ALA A 322 15.96 11.01 -4.06
CA ALA A 322 17.33 11.05 -4.57
C ALA A 322 18.29 10.53 -3.49
N ILE A 323 19.04 9.47 -3.82
CA ILE A 323 19.87 8.70 -2.89
C ILE A 323 21.26 8.56 -3.49
N GLN A 324 22.28 8.96 -2.72
CA GLN A 324 23.69 8.84 -3.06
C GLN A 324 24.35 7.83 -2.14
N PHE A 325 24.74 6.68 -2.67
CA PHE A 325 25.39 5.63 -1.90
C PHE A 325 26.90 5.92 -1.70
N PRO A 326 27.50 5.50 -0.58
CA PRO A 326 26.91 4.76 0.53
C PRO A 326 26.19 5.69 1.52
N GLU A 327 24.95 5.35 1.85
CA GLU A 327 24.27 5.93 3.00
C GLU A 327 24.47 5.07 4.25
N LYS A 328 24.09 5.60 5.41
CA LYS A 328 24.03 4.79 6.65
C LYS A 328 22.99 3.66 6.50
N ASN A 329 23.13 2.64 7.33
CA ASN A 329 22.10 1.60 7.50
C ASN A 329 21.17 1.98 8.67
N PRO A 330 19.83 1.91 8.49
CA PRO A 330 19.11 1.56 7.26
C PRO A 330 19.22 2.65 6.17
N LEU A 331 19.15 2.24 4.90
CA LEU A 331 19.16 3.16 3.75
C LEU A 331 18.01 4.18 3.86
N PRO A 332 18.22 5.46 3.46
CA PRO A 332 17.15 6.44 3.34
C PRO A 332 16.10 5.97 2.33
N GLY A 333 14.83 6.21 2.64
CA GLY A 333 13.73 5.70 1.82
C GLY A 333 13.09 4.44 2.39
N GLU A 334 12.16 3.88 1.63
CA GLU A 334 11.54 2.59 1.93
C GLU A 334 11.94 1.63 0.81
N TRP A 335 12.80 0.69 1.19
CA TRP A 335 13.44 -0.26 0.29
C TRP A 335 12.99 -1.67 0.60
N ILE A 336 12.52 -2.32 -0.44
CA ILE A 336 11.99 -3.67 -0.42
C ILE A 336 13.06 -4.61 -0.96
N TYR A 337 13.52 -5.52 -0.11
CA TYR A 337 14.49 -6.53 -0.47
C TYR A 337 13.78 -7.85 -0.79
N HIS A 338 13.88 -8.31 -2.03
CA HIS A 338 13.38 -9.63 -2.44
C HIS A 338 14.49 -10.69 -2.38
N GLY A 339 14.09 -11.96 -2.20
CA GLY A 339 15.03 -13.07 -2.15
C GLY A 339 16.10 -12.89 -1.08
N THR A 340 17.35 -13.18 -1.40
CA THR A 340 18.48 -12.93 -0.49
C THR A 340 19.23 -11.63 -0.75
N THR A 341 18.62 -10.66 -1.47
CA THR A 341 19.33 -9.42 -1.86
C THR A 341 19.90 -8.65 -0.67
N ARG A 342 19.18 -8.56 0.45
CA ARG A 342 19.65 -7.88 1.66
C ARG A 342 20.92 -8.52 2.23
N GLN A 343 21.01 -9.85 2.23
CA GLN A 343 22.18 -10.59 2.73
C GLN A 343 23.38 -10.48 1.77
N ARG A 344 23.11 -10.19 0.49
CA ARG A 344 24.09 -10.07 -0.58
C ARG A 344 24.46 -8.61 -0.90
N SER A 345 23.96 -7.67 -0.10
CA SER A 345 24.22 -6.23 -0.24
C SER A 345 25.08 -5.71 0.90
N GLU A 346 26.06 -4.88 0.58
CA GLU A 346 27.00 -4.28 1.53
C GLU A 346 27.24 -2.81 1.18
N ASN A 347 27.13 -1.91 2.15
CA ASN A 347 27.54 -0.51 1.97
C ASN A 347 29.06 -0.43 2.05
N ILE A 348 29.71 -0.06 0.95
CA ILE A 348 31.15 0.20 0.86
C ILE A 348 31.39 1.69 0.60
N ALA A 349 32.61 2.19 0.79
CA ALA A 349 32.92 3.62 0.61
C ALA A 349 32.48 4.21 -0.75
N GLN A 350 32.43 3.37 -1.80
CA GLN A 350 32.08 3.75 -3.16
C GLN A 350 30.59 3.63 -3.48
N GLY A 351 29.77 2.94 -2.67
CA GLY A 351 28.36 2.74 -2.97
C GLY A 351 27.73 1.51 -2.30
N LEU A 352 26.56 1.11 -2.81
CA LEU A 352 25.86 -0.11 -2.41
C LEU A 352 26.36 -1.26 -3.29
N LYS A 353 27.25 -2.09 -2.75
CA LYS A 353 27.76 -3.28 -3.43
C LYS A 353 26.76 -4.41 -3.33
N VAL A 354 26.43 -5.04 -4.46
CA VAL A 354 25.48 -6.14 -4.54
C VAL A 354 26.12 -7.28 -5.33
N LYS A 355 26.19 -8.47 -4.73
CA LYS A 355 26.67 -9.67 -5.42
C LYS A 355 25.65 -10.11 -6.49
N GLY A 356 26.08 -10.69 -7.60
CA GLY A 356 25.20 -11.29 -8.60
C GLY A 356 24.75 -12.70 -8.22
N THR A 357 23.58 -13.11 -8.70
CA THR A 357 23.13 -14.52 -8.75
C THR A 357 22.32 -14.78 -10.03
N GLY A 358 22.16 -16.03 -10.42
CA GLY A 358 21.43 -16.38 -11.64
C GLY A 358 22.10 -15.85 -12.91
N THR A 359 21.35 -15.77 -14.00
CA THR A 359 21.87 -15.45 -15.34
C THR A 359 21.18 -14.24 -15.98
N SER A 360 20.08 -13.76 -15.40
CA SER A 360 19.19 -12.71 -15.92
C SER A 360 18.32 -12.10 -14.81
N PHE A 361 17.45 -11.15 -15.16
CA PHE A 361 16.45 -10.62 -14.23
C PHE A 361 15.39 -11.66 -13.82
N HIS A 362 15.16 -12.69 -14.64
CA HIS A 362 14.18 -13.75 -14.35
C HIS A 362 14.64 -14.73 -13.27
N ASP A 363 15.93 -15.02 -13.18
CA ASP A 363 16.47 -16.08 -12.33
C ASP A 363 17.47 -15.58 -11.29
N CYS A 364 17.65 -14.25 -11.19
CA CYS A 364 18.37 -13.67 -10.06
C CYS A 364 17.57 -13.87 -8.77
N ASP A 365 18.31 -14.02 -7.68
CA ASP A 365 17.77 -14.20 -6.34
C ASP A 365 17.31 -12.84 -5.77
N GLY A 366 16.23 -12.33 -6.36
CA GLY A 366 15.53 -11.10 -5.98
C GLY A 366 16.08 -9.83 -6.61
N ALA A 367 15.45 -8.72 -6.21
CA ALA A 367 15.76 -7.35 -6.59
C ALA A 367 15.63 -6.44 -5.35
N ILE A 368 16.19 -5.24 -5.42
CA ILE A 368 16.03 -4.19 -4.41
C ILE A 368 15.03 -3.18 -4.98
N ALA A 369 13.76 -3.33 -4.61
CA ALA A 369 12.66 -2.49 -5.04
C ALA A 369 12.55 -1.23 -4.17
N TYR A 370 12.09 -0.14 -4.76
CA TYR A 370 11.82 1.11 -4.09
C TYR A 370 10.30 1.38 -4.08
N ARG A 371 9.76 1.75 -2.91
CA ARG A 371 8.30 1.88 -2.73
C ARG A 371 7.71 3.13 -3.40
N GLY A 372 8.47 4.23 -3.42
CA GLY A 372 7.98 5.49 -3.94
C GLY A 372 7.62 5.37 -5.43
N LEU A 373 6.41 5.83 -5.76
CA LEU A 373 5.86 5.84 -7.11
C LEU A 373 5.26 7.21 -7.41
N TYR A 374 5.12 7.51 -8.69
CA TYR A 374 4.27 8.56 -9.21
C TYR A 374 3.32 7.96 -10.23
N LYS A 375 2.35 8.75 -10.72
CA LYS A 375 1.53 8.34 -11.86
C LYS A 375 2.43 7.99 -13.04
N ASP A 376 3.22 8.93 -13.52
CA ASP A 376 4.23 8.76 -14.56
C ASP A 376 5.57 9.23 -13.98
N PHE A 377 6.67 8.51 -14.22
CA PHE A 377 7.95 8.78 -13.56
C PHE A 377 9.16 8.35 -14.35
N GLN A 378 10.31 8.89 -13.95
CA GLN A 378 11.64 8.51 -14.39
C GLN A 378 12.43 7.95 -13.22
N VAL A 379 13.23 6.92 -13.48
CA VAL A 379 14.25 6.42 -12.57
C VAL A 379 15.62 6.56 -13.23
N THR A 380 16.58 7.12 -12.52
CA THR A 380 17.97 7.23 -12.95
C THR A 380 18.88 6.54 -11.95
N ILE A 381 19.83 5.75 -12.44
CA ILE A 381 20.89 5.16 -11.62
C ILE A 381 22.26 5.46 -12.20
N HIS A 382 23.24 5.39 -11.30
CA HIS A 382 24.64 5.33 -11.63
C HIS A 382 25.23 4.06 -10.99
N ALA A 383 25.91 3.22 -11.76
CA ALA A 383 26.45 1.96 -11.25
C ALA A 383 27.76 1.55 -11.93
N THR A 384 28.63 0.89 -11.16
CA THR A 384 29.79 0.13 -11.66
C THR A 384 29.43 -1.36 -11.75
N VAL A 385 29.71 -2.01 -12.88
CA VAL A 385 29.38 -3.43 -13.15
C VAL A 385 30.67 -4.22 -13.34
N GLY A 386 30.94 -5.16 -12.43
CA GLY A 386 32.12 -6.02 -12.50
C GLY A 386 32.00 -7.16 -13.52
N ASN A 387 33.14 -7.72 -13.91
CA ASN A 387 33.23 -8.86 -14.84
C ASN A 387 32.31 -10.03 -14.44
N GLY A 388 31.64 -10.62 -15.44
CA GLY A 388 30.72 -11.76 -15.23
C GLY A 388 29.41 -11.40 -14.52
N THR A 389 29.14 -10.11 -14.34
CA THR A 389 27.95 -9.57 -13.66
C THR A 389 27.13 -8.77 -14.66
N GLY A 390 25.81 -8.75 -14.45
CA GLY A 390 24.97 -7.70 -15.00
C GLY A 390 24.26 -6.94 -13.91
N ALA A 391 24.06 -5.64 -14.11
CA ALA A 391 23.34 -4.77 -13.18
C ALA A 391 22.53 -3.73 -13.93
N GLY A 392 21.38 -3.34 -13.36
CA GLY A 392 20.45 -2.48 -14.08
C GLY A 392 19.24 -2.01 -13.26
N ILE A 393 18.30 -1.42 -14.00
CA ILE A 393 17.03 -0.88 -13.50
C ILE A 393 15.84 -1.50 -14.22
N GLY A 394 14.76 -1.72 -13.49
CA GLY A 394 13.54 -2.25 -14.05
C GLY A 394 12.31 -1.99 -13.19
N MET A 395 11.16 -2.38 -13.73
CA MET A 395 9.92 -2.56 -12.97
C MET A 395 9.80 -4.02 -12.57
N PHE A 396 9.67 -4.27 -11.26
CA PHE A 396 9.64 -5.59 -10.66
C PHE A 396 8.30 -5.86 -9.98
N PHE A 397 7.63 -6.93 -10.40
CA PHE A 397 6.48 -7.52 -9.69
C PHE A 397 6.91 -8.83 -9.03
N THR A 398 7.37 -9.76 -9.87
CA THR A 398 7.98 -11.04 -9.50
C THR A 398 9.10 -11.33 -10.48
N GLN A 399 9.91 -12.37 -10.23
CA GLN A 399 10.88 -12.85 -11.21
C GLN A 399 10.27 -13.14 -12.60
N LYS A 400 9.02 -13.62 -12.64
CA LYS A 400 8.32 -13.96 -13.88
C LYS A 400 7.64 -12.75 -14.55
N HIS A 401 7.43 -11.68 -13.79
CA HIS A 401 6.76 -10.47 -14.23
C HIS A 401 7.63 -9.27 -13.88
N SER A 402 8.65 -9.07 -14.71
CA SER A 402 9.57 -7.95 -14.58
C SER A 402 10.00 -7.45 -15.96
N VAL A 403 10.24 -6.16 -16.08
CA VAL A 403 10.78 -5.55 -17.31
C VAL A 403 11.89 -4.59 -16.94
N GLY A 404 12.92 -4.47 -17.76
CA GLY A 404 14.03 -3.58 -17.42
C GLY A 404 15.19 -3.65 -18.39
N PHE A 405 16.29 -3.01 -17.98
CA PHE A 405 17.50 -2.89 -18.78
C PHE A 405 18.71 -3.07 -17.87
N ALA A 406 19.74 -3.78 -18.34
CA ALA A 406 20.99 -3.94 -17.61
C ALA A 406 22.21 -3.86 -18.53
N LEU A 407 23.36 -3.49 -17.98
CA LEU A 407 24.67 -3.63 -18.60
C LEU A 407 25.23 -4.97 -18.16
N LYS A 408 25.76 -5.73 -19.11
CA LYS A 408 26.53 -6.95 -18.85
C LYS A 408 27.56 -7.15 -19.96
N ASP A 409 28.81 -7.37 -19.55
CA ASP A 409 29.94 -7.65 -20.45
C ASP A 409 30.09 -6.59 -21.57
N GLY A 410 29.87 -5.31 -21.22
CA GLY A 410 29.94 -4.17 -22.15
C GLY A 410 28.75 -3.99 -23.08
N PHE A 411 27.69 -4.81 -22.93
CA PHE A 411 26.46 -4.75 -23.73
C PHE A 411 25.24 -4.43 -22.87
N VAL A 412 24.30 -3.69 -23.45
CA VAL A 412 23.03 -3.38 -22.80
C VAL A 412 21.97 -4.40 -23.22
N TRP A 413 21.29 -4.96 -22.23
CA TRP A 413 20.33 -6.04 -22.39
C TRP A 413 18.93 -5.59 -21.96
N PRO A 414 17.95 -5.63 -22.87
CA PRO A 414 16.54 -5.40 -22.54
C PRO A 414 15.89 -6.70 -22.03
N TYR A 415 15.09 -6.62 -20.97
CA TYR A 415 14.40 -7.75 -20.34
C TYR A 415 12.88 -7.56 -20.39
N ASN A 416 12.16 -8.56 -20.89
CA ASN A 416 10.70 -8.66 -20.86
C ASN A 416 10.28 -9.94 -20.14
N CYS A 417 9.36 -9.85 -19.17
CA CYS A 417 9.02 -10.95 -18.26
C CYS A 417 10.28 -11.60 -17.64
N GLY A 418 11.27 -10.78 -17.28
CA GLY A 418 12.58 -11.18 -16.77
C GLY A 418 13.51 -11.84 -17.80
N HIS A 419 13.01 -12.23 -18.97
CA HIS A 419 13.78 -12.90 -20.02
C HIS A 419 14.37 -11.87 -20.98
N HIS A 420 15.56 -12.14 -21.49
CA HIS A 420 16.06 -11.42 -22.65
C HIS A 420 15.40 -12.03 -23.90
N ASN A 421 14.71 -11.21 -24.71
CA ASN A 421 14.18 -11.68 -25.99
C ASN A 421 15.35 -11.98 -26.96
N LEU A 422 15.29 -13.14 -27.62
CA LEU A 422 16.34 -13.73 -28.48
C LEU A 422 16.68 -12.96 -29.78
N THR A 423 16.35 -11.68 -29.91
CA THR A 423 16.77 -10.87 -31.07
C THR A 423 18.18 -10.32 -30.85
N ARG A 424 19.17 -11.21 -31.03
CA ARG A 424 20.62 -10.95 -31.05
C ARG A 424 21.08 -9.94 -32.11
N TYR A 425 20.17 -9.42 -32.91
CA TYR A 425 20.42 -8.54 -34.04
C TYR A 425 19.72 -7.22 -33.79
N TYR A 426 20.44 -6.28 -33.19
CA TYR A 426 20.63 -4.90 -33.66
C TYR A 426 21.19 -4.05 -32.49
N ASN A 427 22.39 -3.51 -32.72
CA ASN A 427 22.99 -2.35 -32.03
C ASN A 427 23.67 -2.58 -30.67
N ALA A 428 24.40 -3.69 -30.56
CA ALA A 428 25.44 -3.85 -29.54
C ALA A 428 26.64 -2.91 -29.85
N LYS A 429 26.62 -1.69 -29.30
CA LYS A 429 27.82 -0.84 -29.19
C LYS A 429 28.64 -1.38 -28.02
N SER A 430 29.91 -1.70 -28.24
CA SER A 430 30.80 -2.15 -27.16
C SER A 430 31.16 -0.94 -26.30
N TYR A 431 30.70 -0.95 -25.06
CA TYR A 431 31.09 0.01 -24.06
C TYR A 431 32.23 -0.63 -23.25
N LEU A 432 33.46 -0.16 -23.44
CA LEU A 432 34.62 -0.53 -22.59
C LEU A 432 34.52 0.20 -21.24
N TRP A 433 33.33 0.18 -20.64
CA TRP A 433 33.01 0.91 -19.43
C TRP A 433 32.53 -0.07 -18.39
N ASP A 434 33.22 -0.03 -17.26
CA ASP A 434 32.77 -0.71 -16.06
C ASP A 434 31.76 0.16 -15.29
N GLU A 435 31.48 1.39 -15.75
CA GLU A 435 30.64 2.40 -15.10
C GLU A 435 29.55 2.91 -16.08
N ILE A 436 28.31 3.03 -15.62
CA ILE A 436 27.16 3.38 -16.46
C ILE A 436 26.09 4.20 -15.74
N TRP A 437 25.53 5.15 -16.49
CA TRP A 437 24.28 5.82 -16.15
C TRP A 437 23.14 5.18 -16.95
N MET A 438 22.10 4.76 -16.25
CA MET A 438 20.88 4.29 -16.88
C MET A 438 19.71 5.15 -16.44
N ARG A 439 18.78 5.35 -17.38
CA ARG A 439 17.53 6.02 -17.14
C ARG A 439 16.39 5.17 -17.68
N MET A 440 15.36 4.97 -16.88
CA MET A 440 14.14 4.28 -17.24
C MET A 440 12.97 5.23 -17.04
N THR A 441 12.12 5.41 -18.05
CA THR A 441 10.84 6.11 -17.86
C THR A 441 9.70 5.12 -17.84
N VAL A 442 8.69 5.42 -17.04
CA VAL A 442 7.39 4.76 -17.00
C VAL A 442 6.35 5.83 -17.28
N CYS A 443 5.94 5.94 -18.55
CA CYS A 443 4.99 6.94 -19.00
C CYS A 443 3.85 6.26 -19.75
N HIS A 444 2.60 6.54 -19.36
CA HIS A 444 1.41 5.91 -19.92
C HIS A 444 1.51 4.37 -19.96
N GLN A 445 2.04 3.76 -18.89
CA GLN A 445 2.24 2.30 -18.78
C GLN A 445 3.26 1.72 -19.78
N VAL A 446 4.09 2.56 -20.40
CA VAL A 446 5.20 2.16 -21.26
C VAL A 446 6.53 2.41 -20.55
N VAL A 447 7.34 1.36 -20.46
CA VAL A 447 8.69 1.37 -19.94
C VAL A 447 9.68 1.59 -21.09
N SER A 448 10.46 2.66 -21.04
CA SER A 448 11.51 2.98 -22.03
C SER A 448 12.85 3.19 -21.34
N GLY A 449 13.96 2.89 -22.02
CA GLY A 449 15.31 2.96 -21.46
C GLY A 449 16.24 3.91 -22.22
N TRP A 450 17.18 4.52 -21.49
CA TRP A 450 18.28 5.32 -22.01
C TRP A 450 19.56 4.95 -21.26
N ILE A 451 20.69 5.12 -21.94
CA ILE A 451 22.04 4.93 -21.37
C ILE A 451 22.89 6.18 -21.58
N SER A 452 23.85 6.38 -20.68
CA SER A 452 24.85 7.42 -20.78
C SER A 452 26.18 6.97 -20.18
N SER A 453 27.27 7.50 -20.73
CA SER A 453 28.64 7.26 -20.28
C SER A 453 29.17 8.31 -19.31
N ASP A 454 28.48 9.44 -19.24
CA ASP A 454 28.90 10.63 -18.50
C ASP A 454 27.76 11.25 -17.68
N GLY A 455 26.57 10.66 -17.71
CA GLY A 455 25.35 11.17 -17.08
C GLY A 455 24.73 12.39 -17.78
N VAL A 456 25.33 12.88 -18.87
CA VAL A 456 24.93 14.12 -19.56
C VAL A 456 24.36 13.82 -20.94
N HIS A 457 25.05 13.01 -21.73
CA HIS A 457 24.65 12.66 -23.09
C HIS A 457 23.96 11.30 -23.09
N TRP A 458 22.69 11.28 -23.50
CA TRP A 458 21.84 10.11 -23.39
C TRP A 458 21.47 9.51 -24.75
N GLU A 459 21.66 8.20 -24.90
CA GLU A 459 21.23 7.42 -26.05
C GLU A 459 19.97 6.62 -25.68
N LYS A 460 18.89 6.77 -26.46
CA LYS A 460 17.64 6.02 -26.23
C LYS A 460 17.83 4.57 -26.70
N MET A 461 17.44 3.62 -25.87
CA MET A 461 17.36 2.22 -26.25
C MET A 461 16.16 1.97 -27.17
N ILE A 462 16.31 1.06 -28.13
CA ILE A 462 15.27 0.79 -29.14
C ILE A 462 14.05 0.09 -28.53
N ASN A 463 14.26 -0.71 -27.48
CA ASN A 463 13.21 -1.50 -26.86
C ASN A 463 12.36 -0.66 -25.90
N SER A 464 11.07 -0.94 -25.90
CA SER A 464 10.11 -0.44 -24.91
C SER A 464 9.12 -1.54 -24.57
N PHE A 465 8.60 -1.53 -23.35
CA PHE A 465 7.72 -2.57 -22.84
C PHE A 465 6.43 -1.99 -22.31
N ASN A 466 5.30 -2.64 -22.61
CA ASN A 466 4.02 -2.24 -22.05
C ASN A 466 3.79 -3.05 -20.76
N ILE A 467 3.53 -2.38 -19.63
CA ILE A 467 3.25 -3.01 -18.33
C ILE A 467 1.76 -2.98 -17.96
N PHE A 468 0.90 -2.46 -18.83
CA PHE A 468 -0.55 -2.38 -18.63
C PHE A 468 -1.20 -3.76 -18.38
N HIS A 469 -0.61 -4.83 -18.92
CA HIS A 469 -1.12 -6.19 -18.82
C HIS A 469 -0.76 -6.89 -17.50
N VAL A 470 0.09 -6.29 -16.68
CA VAL A 470 0.42 -6.81 -15.35
C VAL A 470 -0.71 -6.42 -14.42
N ASP A 471 -1.70 -7.30 -14.29
CA ASP A 471 -2.81 -7.10 -13.37
C ASP A 471 -2.46 -7.71 -12.00
N CYS A 472 -2.69 -6.92 -10.96
CA CYS A 472 -2.40 -7.28 -9.58
C CYS A 472 -3.61 -7.88 -8.84
N GLN A 473 -4.75 -8.06 -9.52
CA GLN A 473 -6.01 -8.60 -8.96
C GLN A 473 -5.94 -10.08 -8.50
N GLY A 474 -4.75 -10.65 -8.29
CA GLY A 474 -4.56 -12.07 -7.94
C GLY A 474 -3.86 -12.36 -6.60
N GLY A 475 -3.37 -11.35 -5.88
CA GLY A 475 -2.52 -11.56 -4.70
C GLY A 475 -3.13 -11.03 -3.41
N PHE A 476 -3.50 -11.92 -2.47
CA PHE A 476 -3.86 -11.56 -1.09
C PHE A 476 -2.90 -12.16 -0.04
N PHE A 477 -1.89 -12.92 -0.47
CA PHE A 477 -1.12 -13.78 0.43
C PHE A 477 0.35 -13.34 0.60
N PRO A 478 1.01 -13.74 1.70
CA PRO A 478 2.38 -13.33 1.98
C PRO A 478 3.32 -13.68 0.82
N GLY A 479 3.87 -12.65 0.17
CA GLY A 479 4.76 -12.78 -0.99
C GLY A 479 4.14 -12.35 -2.32
N ASP A 480 2.81 -12.33 -2.44
CA ASP A 480 2.10 -11.80 -3.60
C ASP A 480 1.84 -10.30 -3.37
N ARG A 481 2.84 -9.48 -3.71
CA ARG A 481 2.67 -8.01 -3.71
C ARG A 481 1.71 -7.62 -4.84
N MET A 482 0.86 -6.62 -4.61
CA MET A 482 -0.09 -6.14 -5.62
C MET A 482 0.42 -4.97 -6.46
N VAL A 483 1.73 -4.71 -6.46
CA VAL A 483 2.31 -3.53 -7.10
C VAL A 483 3.60 -3.86 -7.85
N MET A 484 3.79 -3.21 -9.00
CA MET A 484 5.08 -3.14 -9.67
C MET A 484 5.91 -2.00 -9.09
N HIS A 485 7.11 -2.33 -8.60
CA HIS A 485 8.04 -1.34 -8.07
C HIS A 485 9.19 -1.05 -9.05
N PRO A 486 9.69 0.18 -9.14
CA PRO A 486 11.02 0.42 -9.67
C PRO A 486 12.04 -0.33 -8.80
N ALA A 487 13.00 -1.00 -9.43
CA ALA A 487 13.93 -1.86 -8.73
C ALA A 487 15.32 -1.86 -9.36
N LEU A 488 16.31 -2.01 -8.48
CA LEU A 488 17.68 -2.37 -8.83
C LEU A 488 17.79 -3.89 -8.88
N PHE A 489 18.47 -4.43 -9.89
CA PHE A 489 18.69 -5.87 -9.98
C PHE A 489 20.10 -6.21 -10.46
N THR A 490 20.70 -7.21 -9.82
CA THR A 490 22.05 -7.68 -10.11
C THR A 490 22.06 -9.18 -10.30
N PHE A 491 22.70 -9.66 -11.37
CA PHE A 491 22.76 -11.06 -11.73
C PHE A 491 24.15 -11.47 -12.21
N GLY A 492 24.40 -12.77 -12.40
CA GLY A 492 25.72 -13.30 -12.78
C GLY A 492 26.55 -13.75 -11.58
N THR A 493 27.86 -13.88 -11.75
CA THR A 493 28.75 -14.49 -10.75
C THR A 493 29.65 -13.50 -10.00
N GLY A 494 29.77 -12.26 -10.49
CA GLY A 494 30.57 -11.21 -9.85
C GLY A 494 29.72 -10.26 -8.98
N GLU A 495 30.09 -8.98 -8.95
CA GLU A 495 29.48 -7.96 -8.12
C GLU A 495 29.28 -6.65 -8.91
N ALA A 496 28.31 -5.85 -8.49
CA ALA A 496 28.09 -4.50 -8.99
C ALA A 496 27.98 -3.52 -7.82
N VAL A 497 28.32 -2.25 -8.06
CA VAL A 497 28.23 -1.18 -7.07
C VAL A 497 27.28 -0.12 -7.61
N TYR A 498 26.17 0.11 -6.92
CA TYR A 498 25.29 1.23 -7.22
C TYR A 498 25.80 2.47 -6.47
N HIS A 499 26.00 3.56 -7.20
CA HIS A 499 26.48 4.84 -6.67
C HIS A 499 25.32 5.78 -6.37
N SER A 500 24.26 5.76 -7.18
CA SER A 500 23.08 6.58 -6.93
C SER A 500 21.80 5.95 -7.46
N PHE A 501 20.68 6.35 -6.85
CA PHE A 501 19.33 6.08 -7.31
C PHE A 501 18.51 7.36 -7.20
N GLN A 502 17.76 7.69 -8.24
CA GLN A 502 16.84 8.81 -8.24
C GLN A 502 15.53 8.44 -8.92
N ILE A 503 14.41 8.82 -8.32
CA ILE A 503 13.09 8.76 -8.94
C ILE A 503 12.45 10.16 -8.98
N GLU A 504 11.87 10.51 -10.12
CA GLU A 504 11.29 11.83 -10.38
C GLU A 504 9.94 11.67 -11.07
N GLU A 505 9.00 12.56 -10.77
CA GLU A 505 7.74 12.65 -11.52
C GLU A 505 8.02 13.09 -12.97
N LEU A 506 7.26 12.53 -13.91
CA LEU A 506 7.19 13.03 -15.27
C LEU A 506 5.88 13.79 -15.44
N HIS A 507 5.98 15.04 -15.86
CA HIS A 507 4.84 15.87 -16.16
C HIS A 507 4.44 15.70 -17.65
N PRO A 508 3.19 16.01 -18.01
CA PRO A 508 2.66 15.77 -19.37
C PRO A 508 3.45 16.44 -20.52
N ASP A 509 4.28 17.45 -20.20
CA ASP A 509 5.10 18.20 -21.15
C ASP A 509 6.54 17.66 -21.27
N ASP A 510 6.90 16.63 -20.49
CA ASP A 510 8.20 15.91 -20.54
C ASP A 510 8.17 14.73 -21.54
#